data_AF-S6AS27-F1
#
_entry.id   AF-S6AS27-F1
#
_cell.length_a   1.000
_cell.length_b   1.000
_cell.length_c   1.000
_cell.angle_alpha   90.00
_cell.angle_beta   90.00
_cell.angle_gamma   90.00
#
_symmetry.space_group_name_H-M   'P 1'
#
loop_
_entity.id
_entity.type
_entity.pdbx_description
1 polymer ?
#
loop_
_entity_poly.entity_id
_entity_poly.type
_entity_poly.pdbx_seq_one_letter_code
_entity_poly.pdbx_strand_id
1 'polypeptide(L)' 'MFDFLENPCQALKLSNQVLASGVVMLLLGILLAYVVDDYLSMLALLMAHLMTMLGPTAIKLGYVLRLLALKRLSAR' A
#
# COMPACT_ATOMS: atom_id res chain seq x y z
N MET A 1 16.87 11.41 -9.44
CA MET A 1 15.84 11.57 -8.36
C MET A 1 14.86 10.39 -8.31
N PHE A 2 14.76 9.57 -9.37
CA PHE A 2 14.00 8.32 -9.39
C PHE A 2 14.87 7.11 -9.79
N ASP A 3 16.14 7.13 -9.42
CA ASP A 3 17.14 6.14 -9.84
C ASP A 3 16.79 4.71 -9.35
N PHE A 4 15.98 4.62 -8.28
CA PHE A 4 15.42 3.35 -7.79
C PHE A 4 14.36 2.73 -8.73
N LEU A 5 13.69 3.53 -9.56
CA LEU A 5 12.74 3.07 -10.59
C LEU A 5 13.45 2.68 -11.90
N GLU A 6 14.68 3.13 -12.10
CA GLU A 6 15.49 2.78 -13.28
C GLU A 6 15.97 1.33 -13.20
N ASN A 7 16.37 0.88 -12.01
CA ASN A 7 16.73 -0.51 -11.76
C ASN A 7 15.47 -1.37 -11.53
N PRO A 8 15.10 -2.27 -12.47
CA PRO A 8 13.84 -3.00 -12.39
C PRO A 8 13.78 -3.95 -11.19
N CYS A 9 14.91 -4.48 -10.71
CA CYS A 9 14.97 -5.28 -9.49
C CYS A 9 14.71 -4.44 -8.21
N GLN A 10 15.19 -3.19 -8.15
CA GLN A 10 14.92 -2.31 -7.01
C GLN A 10 13.47 -1.85 -7.02
N ALA A 11 12.95 -1.49 -8.20
CA ALA A 11 11.53 -1.19 -8.39
C ALA A 11 10.62 -2.35 -7.95
N LEU A 12 11.00 -3.60 -8.26
CA LEU A 12 10.26 -4.77 -7.82
C LEU A 12 10.28 -4.94 -6.29
N LYS A 13 11.44 -4.76 -5.64
CA LYS A 13 11.55 -4.79 -4.17
C LYS A 13 10.68 -3.73 -3.51
N LEU A 14 10.75 -2.49 -4.01
CA LEU A 14 9.92 -1.38 -3.52
C LEU A 14 8.43 -1.69 -3.71
N SER A 15 8.04 -2.21 -4.87
CA SER A 15 6.64 -2.56 -5.14
C SER A 15 6.10 -3.61 -4.17
N ASN A 16 6.89 -4.63 -3.82
CA ASN A 16 6.52 -5.63 -2.81
C ASN A 16 6.42 -5.02 -1.41
N GLN A 17 7.30 -4.10 -1.04
CA GLN A 17 7.21 -3.37 0.24
C GLN A 17 5.93 -2.53 0.32
N VAL A 18 5.60 -1.80 -0.75
CA VAL A 18 4.36 -1.00 -0.84
C VAL A 18 3.11 -1.88 -0.80
N LEU A 19 3.15 -3.04 -1.47
CA LEU A 19 2.04 -4.01 -1.41
C LEU A 19 1.85 -4.55 0.01
N ALA A 20 2.94 -4.96 0.67
CA ALA A 20 2.87 -5.48 2.04
C ALA A 20 2.40 -4.42 3.02
N SER A 21 2.94 -3.20 2.96
CA SER A 21 2.53 -2.10 3.82
C SER A 21 1.08 -1.69 3.57
N GLY A 22 0.63 -1.67 2.31
CA GLY A 22 -0.76 -1.38 1.95
C GLY A 22 -1.74 -2.40 2.52
N VAL A 23 -1.40 -3.70 2.51
CA VAL A 23 -2.21 -4.76 3.13
C VAL A 23 -2.26 -4.59 4.64
N VAL A 24 -1.12 -4.38 5.30
CA VAL A 24 -1.07 -4.17 6.75
C VAL A 24 -1.89 -2.93 7.15
N MET A 25 -1.72 -1.82 6.43
CA MET A 25 -2.45 -0.58 6.67
C MET A 25 -3.96 -0.77 6.48
N LEU A 26 -4.39 -1.50 5.44
CA LEU A 26 -5.80 -1.80 5.21
C LEU A 26 -6.39 -2.66 6.33
N LEU A 27 -5.69 -3.73 6.74
CA LEU A 27 -6.16 -4.61 7.82
C LEU A 27 -6.27 -3.84 9.14
N LEU A 28 -5.28 -3.02 9.48
CA LEU A 28 -5.33 -2.17 10.66
C LEU A 28 -6.50 -1.18 10.57
N GLY A 29 -6.68 -0.52 9.43
CA GLY A 29 -7.79 0.41 9.19
C GLY A 29 -9.15 -0.28 9.39
N ILE A 30 -9.33 -1.48 8.85
CA ILE A 30 -10.59 -2.23 8.99
C ILE A 30 -10.84 -2.60 10.46
N LEU A 31 -9.83 -3.11 11.16
CA LEU A 31 -9.95 -3.44 12.58
C LEU A 31 -10.32 -2.21 13.42
N LEU A 32 -9.63 -1.10 13.22
CA LEU A 32 -9.87 0.15 13.96
C LEU A 32 -11.24 0.77 13.61
N ALA A 33 -11.66 0.71 12.35
CA ALA A 33 -12.87 1.40 11.88
C ALA A 33 -14.17 0.63 12.13
N TYR A 34 -14.11 -0.70 12.28
CA TYR A 34 -15.30 -1.56 12.35
C TYR A 34 -15.36 -2.51 13.53
N VAL A 35 -14.24 -2.74 14.25
CA VAL A 35 -14.21 -3.68 15.39
C VAL A 35 -14.01 -2.94 16.72
N VAL A 36 -13.26 -1.85 16.71
CA VAL A 36 -12.88 -1.07 17.91
C VAL A 36 -13.47 0.35 17.86
N ASP A 37 -14.42 0.60 16.98
CA ASP A 37 -15.00 1.91 16.70
C ASP A 37 -15.64 2.57 17.93
N ASP A 38 -16.33 1.78 18.78
CA ASP A 38 -16.92 2.25 20.05
C ASP A 38 -15.90 2.81 21.06
N TYR A 39 -14.62 2.44 20.94
CA TYR A 39 -13.55 2.88 21.85
C TYR A 39 -12.70 4.01 21.27
N LEU A 40 -12.97 4.45 20.03
CA LEU A 40 -12.19 5.47 19.34
C LEU A 40 -12.84 6.86 19.45
N SER A 41 -12.00 7.89 19.63
CA SER A 41 -12.46 9.27 19.48
C SER A 41 -12.84 9.56 18.02
N MET A 42 -13.65 10.59 17.79
CA MET A 42 -14.10 10.94 16.42
C MET A 42 -12.92 11.13 15.45
N LEU A 43 -11.86 11.83 15.88
CA LEU A 43 -10.66 12.02 15.06
C LEU A 43 -9.95 10.70 14.76
N ALA A 44 -9.85 9.80 15.75
CA ALA A 44 -9.23 8.49 15.55
C ALA A 44 -10.05 7.62 14.59
N LEU A 45 -11.38 7.65 14.69
CA LEU A 45 -12.28 6.91 13.80
C LEU A 45 -12.19 7.42 12.36
N LEU A 46 -12.08 8.75 12.17
CA LEU A 46 -11.81 9.37 10.87
C LEU A 46 -10.48 8.87 10.30
N MET A 47 -9.41 8.83 11.10
CA MET A 47 -8.10 8.34 10.66
C MET A 47 -8.15 6.85 10.30
N ALA A 48 -8.91 6.05 11.05
CA ALA A 48 -9.13 4.63 10.74
C ALA A 48 -9.83 4.46 9.38
N HIS A 49 -10.86 5.25 9.09
CA HIS A 49 -11.53 5.27 7.79
C HIS A 49 -10.62 5.79 6.66
N LEU A 50 -9.77 6.78 6.93
CA LEU A 50 -8.77 7.22 5.97
C LEU A 50 -7.77 6.10 5.68
N MET A 51 -7.38 5.30 6.68
CA MET A 51 -6.54 4.12 6.46
C MET A 51 -7.22 3.07 5.58
N THR A 52 -8.54 2.85 5.71
CA THR A 52 -9.26 1.92 4.82
C THR A 52 -9.39 2.43 3.39
N MET A 53 -9.27 3.74 3.13
CA MET A 53 -9.16 4.29 1.77
C MET A 53 -7.71 4.33 1.25
N LEU A 54 -6.74 4.64 2.10
CA LEU A 54 -5.33 4.71 1.73
C LEU A 54 -4.69 3.33 1.52
N GLY A 55 -5.12 2.30 2.26
CA GLY A 55 -4.62 0.93 2.08
C GLY A 55 -4.85 0.39 0.65
N PRO A 56 -6.08 0.35 0.12
CA PRO A 56 -6.38 -0.15 -1.21
C PRO A 56 -5.72 0.69 -2.32
N THR A 57 -5.59 2.00 -2.12
CA THR A 57 -4.90 2.87 -3.08
C THR A 57 -3.40 2.58 -3.11
N ALA A 58 -2.76 2.38 -1.95
CA ALA A 58 -1.37 1.93 -1.86
C ALA A 58 -1.16 0.55 -2.53
N ILE A 59 -2.06 -0.40 -2.28
CA ILE A 59 -2.02 -1.74 -2.92
C ILE A 59 -2.10 -1.61 -4.44
N LYS A 60 -3.05 -0.81 -4.95
CA LYS A 60 -3.23 -0.61 -6.40
C LYS A 60 -1.98 0.01 -7.04
N LEU A 61 -1.39 1.02 -6.41
CA LEU A 61 -0.15 1.65 -6.88
C LEU A 61 1.03 0.67 -6.84
N GLY A 62 1.21 -0.05 -5.73
CA GLY A 62 2.25 -1.08 -5.60
C GLY A 62 2.11 -2.18 -6.65
N TYR A 63 0.89 -2.60 -6.97
CA TYR A 63 0.64 -3.60 -7.99
C TYR A 63 1.02 -3.11 -9.40
N VAL A 64 0.63 -1.89 -9.78
CA VAL A 64 1.01 -1.29 -11.06
C VAL A 64 2.53 -1.16 -11.18
N LEU A 65 3.22 -0.74 -10.11
CA LEU A 65 4.68 -0.67 -10.07
C LEU A 65 5.33 -2.05 -10.26
N ARG A 66 4.79 -3.08 -9.60
CA ARG A 66 5.24 -4.47 -9.75
C ARG A 66 5.09 -4.95 -11.18
N LEU A 67 3.94 -4.73 -11.81
CA LEU A 67 3.70 -5.11 -13.20
C LEU A 67 4.67 -4.40 -14.16
N LEU A 68 4.90 -3.10 -13.97
CA LEU A 68 5.84 -2.34 -14.79
C LEU A 68 7.27 -2.87 -14.64
N ALA A 69 7.69 -3.18 -13.41
CA ALA A 69 9.01 -3.75 -13.13
C ALA A 69 9.18 -5.13 -13.80
N LEU A 70 8.19 -6.01 -13.67
CA LEU A 70 8.20 -7.33 -14.32
C LEU A 70 8.21 -7.24 -15.85
N LYS A 71 7.42 -6.33 -16.43
CA LYS A 71 7.43 -6.08 -17.88
C LYS A 71 8.81 -5.67 -18.37
N ARG A 72 9.54 -4.84 -17.61
CA ARG A 72 10.91 -4.43 -17.95
C ARG A 72 11.91 -5.57 -17.81
N LEU A 73 11.75 -6.43 -16.80
CA LEU A 73 12.61 -7.62 -16.62
C LEU A 73 12.41 -8.66 -17.72
N SER A 74 11.17 -8.85 -18.17
CA SER A 74 10.83 -9.83 -19.20
C SER A 74 11.14 -9.34 -20.63
N ALA A 75 11.31 -8.03 -20.83
CA ALA A 75 11.65 -7.44 -22.13
C ALA A 75 13.17 -7.41 -22.40
N ARG A 76 13.96 -8.04 -21.53
CA ARG A 76 15.41 -8.21 -21.64
C ARG A 76 15.73 -9.69 -21.84
#